data_AF-A0A7S2NT89-F1
#
_entry.id   AF-A0A7S2NT89-F1
#
_cell.length_a   1.000
_cell.length_b   1.000
_cell.length_c   1.000
_cell.angle_alpha   90.00
_cell.angle_beta   90.00
_cell.angle_gamma   90.00
#
_symmetry.space_group_name_H-M   'P 1'
#
loop_
_entity.id
_entity.type
_entity.pdbx_description
1 polymer ?
#
loop_
_entity_poly.entity_id
_entity_poly.type
_entity_poly.pdbx_seq_one_letter_code
_entity_poly.pdbx_strand_id
1 'polypeptide(L)'
;MGEGAPRRLPAPVYFVDSACSTFIEQSRQTGKSICLGGGLVFLGACGAVRVQGVRVAFLSGTYDEGSYTKVWGAGDFVIGEPNYTANAIAAVKRKAAKLGGVDLLLTSEWPDRFWSTTSGKLEKSPVDARYASPAVTELFFDLKPRYHACAGAGVYRYRKAPQGPYNF
;
A
#
# COMPACT_ATOMS: atom_id res chain seq x y z
N MET A 1 30.79 28.03 5.02
CA MET A 1 30.07 26.85 5.56
C MET A 1 30.06 25.80 4.47
N GLY A 2 30.72 24.66 4.67
CA GLY A 2 30.79 23.62 3.64
C GLY A 2 29.48 22.84 3.58
N GLU A 3 28.80 22.85 2.42
CA GLU A 3 27.73 21.90 2.13
C GLU A 3 28.34 20.49 2.16
N GLY A 4 28.02 19.71 3.19
CA GLY A 4 28.42 18.32 3.26
C GLY A 4 27.88 17.56 2.05
N ALA A 5 28.71 16.72 1.43
CA ALA A 5 28.31 15.92 0.26
C ALA A 5 26.95 15.24 0.49
N PRO A 6 26.04 15.25 -0.49
CA PRO A 6 24.70 14.72 -0.31
C PRO A 6 24.78 13.26 0.14
N ARG A 7 24.22 12.98 1.33
CA ARG A 7 24.20 11.63 1.91
C ARG A 7 23.41 10.71 0.97
N ARG A 8 24.13 9.94 0.17
CA ARG A 8 23.56 8.91 -0.69
C ARG A 8 23.35 7.65 0.13
N LEU A 9 22.13 7.12 0.11
CA LEU A 9 21.81 5.85 0.73
C LEU A 9 22.57 4.72 0.00
N PRO A 10 23.03 3.69 0.73
CA PRO A 10 23.80 2.58 0.15
C PRO A 10 22.96 1.74 -0.84
N ALA A 11 21.63 1.84 -0.77
CA ALA A 11 20.70 1.23 -1.71
C ALA A 11 19.49 2.17 -1.93
N PRO A 12 18.79 2.05 -3.08
CA PRO A 12 17.53 2.76 -3.29
C PRO A 12 16.48 2.34 -2.25
N VAL A 13 15.77 3.31 -1.69
CA VAL A 13 14.70 3.09 -0.73
C VAL A 13 13.39 3.54 -1.36
N TYR A 14 12.45 2.60 -1.50
CA TYR A 14 11.11 2.85 -1.98
C TYR A 14 10.14 2.81 -0.82
N PHE A 15 9.25 3.79 -0.72
CA PHE A 15 8.30 3.86 0.39
C PHE A 15 6.91 4.34 -0.04
N VAL A 16 5.95 4.02 0.83
CA VAL A 16 4.60 4.59 0.88
C VAL A 16 4.46 5.35 2.19
N ASP A 17 3.49 6.25 2.28
CA ASP A 17 3.27 7.08 3.45
C ASP A 17 1.84 6.92 3.96
N SER A 18 1.59 7.07 5.26
CA SER A 18 0.25 6.97 5.85
C SER A 18 -0.45 8.31 6.01
N ALA A 19 0.28 9.42 6.14
CA ALA A 19 -0.25 10.68 6.67
C ALA A 19 0.13 11.93 5.86
N CYS A 20 1.17 11.87 5.04
CA CYS A 20 1.67 13.01 4.29
C CYS A 20 0.79 13.30 3.06
N SER A 21 -0.23 14.14 3.25
CA SER A 21 -1.12 14.59 2.17
C SER A 21 -0.35 15.29 1.04
N THR A 22 0.72 16.04 1.34
CA THR A 22 1.52 16.75 0.34
C THR A 22 2.14 15.80 -0.70
N PHE A 23 2.80 14.72 -0.26
CA PHE A 23 3.39 13.75 -1.20
C PHE A 23 2.31 12.99 -1.95
N ILE A 24 1.23 12.60 -1.26
CA ILE A 24 0.09 11.92 -1.88
C ILE A 24 -0.50 12.80 -3.00
N GLU A 25 -0.82 14.06 -2.73
CA GLU A 25 -1.36 15.00 -3.70
C GLU A 25 -0.42 15.25 -4.88
N GLN A 26 0.86 15.52 -4.61
CA GLN A 26 1.85 15.74 -5.66
C GLN A 26 1.97 14.51 -6.59
N SER A 27 1.94 13.30 -6.04
CA SER A 27 2.00 12.08 -6.83
C SER A 27 0.70 11.84 -7.63
N ARG A 28 -0.45 12.26 -7.11
CA ARG A 28 -1.74 12.18 -7.84
C ARG A 28 -1.76 13.08 -9.05
N GLN A 29 -1.27 14.32 -8.92
CA GLN A 29 -1.22 15.29 -10.02
C GLN A 29 -0.28 14.84 -11.14
N THR A 30 0.85 14.22 -10.79
CA THR A 30 1.86 13.81 -11.76
C THR A 30 1.65 12.38 -12.29
N GLY A 31 0.93 11.55 -11.54
CA GLY A 31 0.78 10.11 -11.81
C GLY A 31 2.09 9.32 -11.71
N LYS A 32 3.14 9.90 -11.12
CA LYS A 32 4.51 9.37 -11.09
C LYS A 32 5.03 9.26 -9.66
N SER A 33 6.04 8.40 -9.49
CA SER A 33 6.85 8.35 -8.26
C SER A 33 7.63 9.65 -8.07
N ILE A 34 7.89 10.03 -6.82
CA ILE A 34 8.62 11.25 -6.46
C ILE A 34 10.01 10.86 -5.95
N CYS A 35 11.06 11.32 -6.63
CA CYS A 35 12.45 11.13 -6.20
C CYS A 35 12.85 12.26 -5.26
N LEU A 36 13.13 11.95 -3.99
CA LEU A 36 13.50 12.94 -2.96
C LEU A 36 15.01 13.20 -2.87
N GLY A 37 15.79 12.60 -3.77
CA GLY A 37 17.26 12.65 -3.72
C GLY A 37 17.86 11.55 -2.83
N GLY A 38 19.17 11.38 -2.89
CA GLY A 38 19.89 10.41 -2.04
C GLY A 38 19.52 8.93 -2.25
N GLY A 39 18.75 8.59 -3.29
CA GLY A 39 18.21 7.24 -3.51
C GLY A 39 16.85 6.97 -2.85
N LEU A 40 16.19 7.98 -2.28
CA LEU A 40 14.88 7.87 -1.65
C LEU A 40 13.75 8.17 -2.66
N VAL A 41 12.79 7.26 -2.78
CA VAL A 41 11.72 7.32 -3.77
C VAL A 41 10.36 7.04 -3.12
N PHE A 42 9.48 8.03 -3.14
CA PHE A 42 8.07 7.84 -2.81
C PHE A 42 7.36 7.20 -4.01
N LEU A 43 6.76 6.03 -3.83
CA LEU A 43 6.12 5.30 -4.93
C LEU A 43 4.87 6.01 -5.47
N GLY A 44 4.17 6.74 -4.60
CA GLY A 44 2.98 7.51 -4.94
C GLY A 44 1.78 7.17 -4.06
N ALA A 45 0.66 7.83 -4.36
CA ALA A 45 -0.60 7.67 -3.66
C ALA A 45 -1.13 6.23 -3.75
N CYS A 46 -1.36 5.73 -4.97
CA CYS A 46 -1.77 4.35 -5.18
C CYS A 46 -1.43 3.85 -6.59
N GLY A 47 -1.04 2.58 -6.70
CA GLY A 47 -0.88 1.94 -8.00
C GLY A 47 -0.05 0.68 -7.99
N ALA A 48 0.60 0.42 -9.13
CA ALA A 48 1.52 -0.70 -9.27
C ALA A 48 2.67 -0.32 -10.21
N VAL A 49 3.87 -0.82 -9.93
CA VAL A 49 5.10 -0.53 -10.68
C VAL A 49 6.03 -1.75 -10.69
N ARG A 50 6.92 -1.85 -11.68
CA ARG A 50 8.04 -2.80 -11.66
C ARG A 50 9.29 -2.13 -11.14
N VAL A 51 9.85 -2.63 -10.04
CA VAL A 51 11.11 -2.17 -9.44
C VAL A 51 12.12 -3.29 -9.54
N GLN A 52 13.19 -3.11 -10.32
CA GLN A 52 14.28 -4.10 -10.46
C GLN A 52 13.77 -5.53 -10.73
N GLY A 53 12.76 -5.67 -11.61
CA GLY A 53 12.14 -6.95 -11.94
C GLY A 53 10.98 -7.38 -11.03
N VAL A 54 10.82 -6.80 -9.84
CA VAL A 54 9.74 -7.11 -8.87
C VAL A 54 8.50 -6.29 -9.18
N ARG A 55 7.32 -6.92 -9.28
CA ARG A 55 6.04 -6.21 -9.46
C ARG A 55 5.48 -5.82 -8.10
N VAL A 56 5.45 -4.52 -7.83
CA VAL A 56 5.03 -3.94 -6.56
C VAL A 56 3.69 -3.25 -6.75
N ALA A 57 2.65 -3.70 -6.05
CA ALA A 57 1.42 -2.92 -5.85
C ALA A 57 1.55 -2.13 -4.55
N PHE A 58 1.05 -0.90 -4.52
CA PHE A 58 1.24 -0.02 -3.37
C PHE A 58 0.01 0.85 -3.10
N LEU A 59 -0.24 1.11 -1.83
CA LEU A 59 -1.27 2.01 -1.33
C LEU A 59 -0.73 2.84 -0.16
N SER A 60 -0.65 4.15 -0.38
CA SER A 60 -0.42 5.16 0.65
C SER A 60 -1.76 5.58 1.28
N GLY A 61 -1.68 6.30 2.39
CA GLY A 61 -2.83 6.83 3.12
C GLY A 61 -3.38 5.90 4.19
N THR A 62 -4.56 6.27 4.69
CA THR A 62 -5.28 5.56 5.75
C THR A 62 -6.75 5.36 5.41
N TYR A 63 -7.31 4.28 5.93
CA TYR A 63 -8.74 4.00 5.85
C TYR A 63 -9.51 4.93 6.78
N ASP A 64 -10.58 5.50 6.26
CA ASP A 64 -11.66 6.07 7.06
C ASP A 64 -12.98 5.65 6.39
N GLU A 65 -13.91 5.07 7.16
CA GLU A 65 -15.14 4.49 6.61
C GLU A 65 -16.01 5.55 5.92
N GLY A 66 -16.07 6.75 6.50
CA GLY A 66 -16.83 7.88 5.96
C GLY A 66 -16.24 8.36 4.64
N SER A 67 -14.92 8.46 4.54
CA SER A 67 -14.22 8.84 3.31
C SER A 67 -14.22 7.75 2.26
N TYR A 68 -14.15 6.47 2.67
CA TYR A 68 -14.10 5.33 1.76
C TYR A 68 -15.37 5.17 0.92
N THR A 69 -16.52 5.42 1.55
CA THR A 69 -17.87 5.22 0.97
C THR A 69 -18.41 6.45 0.23
N LYS A 70 -17.84 7.64 0.45
CA LYS A 70 -18.18 8.87 -0.29
C LYS A 70 -17.57 8.85 -1.70
N VAL A 71 -18.10 8.01 -2.58
CA VAL A 71 -17.57 7.80 -3.95
C VAL A 71 -18.10 8.82 -4.96
N TRP A 72 -19.22 9.52 -4.69
CA TRP A 72 -19.80 10.48 -5.63
C TRP A 72 -18.91 11.72 -5.80
N GLY A 73 -18.17 11.76 -6.92
CA GLY A 73 -17.26 12.85 -7.28
C GLY A 73 -15.89 12.81 -6.58
N ALA A 74 -15.66 11.86 -5.67
CA ALA A 74 -14.37 11.74 -4.99
C ALA A 74 -13.36 10.99 -5.87
N GLY A 75 -12.18 11.59 -6.08
CA GLY A 75 -11.06 10.92 -6.73
C GLY A 75 -10.52 9.75 -5.90
N ASP A 76 -9.34 9.26 -6.25
CA ASP A 76 -8.70 8.15 -5.52
C ASP A 76 -8.50 8.46 -4.01
N PHE A 77 -8.38 9.74 -3.65
CA PHE A 77 -8.22 10.21 -2.26
C PHE A 77 -9.08 11.45 -2.03
N VAL A 78 -9.46 11.67 -0.77
CA VAL A 78 -10.08 12.93 -0.31
C VAL A 78 -9.11 14.10 -0.52
N ILE A 79 -9.63 15.26 -0.90
CA ILE A 79 -8.80 16.46 -1.18
C ILE A 79 -8.29 17.01 0.15
N GLY A 80 -6.98 17.29 0.26
CA GLY A 80 -6.36 17.80 1.48
C GLY A 80 -6.06 16.72 2.53
N GLU A 81 -6.48 15.48 2.32
CA GLU A 81 -6.45 14.41 3.31
C GLU A 81 -5.67 13.18 2.81
N PRO A 82 -5.05 12.40 3.72
CA PRO A 82 -4.39 11.16 3.37
C PRO A 82 -5.38 10.00 3.13
N ASN A 83 -6.69 10.21 3.32
CA ASN A 83 -7.67 9.14 3.27
C ASN A 83 -7.98 8.72 1.83
N TYR A 84 -7.77 7.43 1.55
CA TYR A 84 -8.08 6.84 0.25
C TYR A 84 -9.55 6.43 0.15
N THR A 85 -10.07 6.42 -1.07
CA THR A 85 -11.44 5.99 -1.37
C THR A 85 -11.45 4.61 -2.04
N ALA A 86 -12.64 4.04 -2.26
CA ALA A 86 -12.79 2.83 -3.06
C ALA A 86 -12.18 2.96 -4.48
N ASN A 87 -12.07 4.18 -5.03
CA ASN A 87 -11.46 4.43 -6.33
C ASN A 87 -9.94 4.14 -6.34
N ALA A 88 -9.22 4.42 -5.24
CA ALA A 88 -7.82 4.05 -5.10
C ALA A 88 -7.63 2.53 -5.18
N ILE A 89 -8.49 1.77 -4.48
CA ILE A 89 -8.45 0.31 -4.48
C ILE A 89 -8.67 -0.23 -5.90
N ALA A 90 -9.68 0.29 -6.60
CA ALA A 90 -9.93 -0.06 -8.00
C ALA A 90 -8.74 0.32 -8.90
N ALA A 91 -8.08 1.46 -8.67
CA ALA A 91 -6.91 1.89 -9.41
C ALA A 91 -5.71 0.97 -9.21
N VAL A 92 -5.45 0.53 -7.98
CA VAL A 92 -4.40 -0.47 -7.66
C VAL A 92 -4.69 -1.77 -8.40
N LYS A 93 -5.91 -2.31 -8.31
CA LYS A 93 -6.29 -3.56 -9.00
C LYS A 93 -6.11 -3.48 -10.51
N ARG A 94 -6.60 -2.40 -11.14
CA ARG A 94 -6.44 -2.19 -12.59
C ARG A 94 -4.96 -2.13 -13.00
N LYS A 95 -4.12 -1.42 -12.24
CA LYS A 95 -2.69 -1.28 -12.55
C LYS A 95 -1.93 -2.61 -12.32
N ALA A 96 -2.26 -3.32 -11.24
CA ALA A 96 -1.69 -4.64 -10.95
C ALA A 96 -2.02 -5.68 -12.04
N ALA A 97 -3.27 -5.69 -12.54
CA ALA A 97 -3.68 -6.54 -13.65
C ALA A 97 -2.86 -6.26 -14.91
N LYS A 98 -2.62 -4.99 -15.25
CA LYS A 98 -1.77 -4.58 -16.38
C LYS A 98 -0.31 -5.02 -16.25
N LEU A 99 0.20 -5.21 -15.02
CA LEU A 99 1.55 -5.76 -14.78
C LEU A 99 1.61 -7.30 -14.84
N GLY A 100 0.48 -7.96 -15.03
CA GLY A 100 0.37 -9.42 -15.05
C GLY A 100 0.44 -10.07 -13.67
N GLY A 101 0.16 -9.32 -12.59
CA GLY A 101 0.15 -9.82 -11.21
C GLY A 101 1.03 -9.00 -10.25
N VAL A 102 1.09 -9.44 -8.99
CA VAL A 102 1.79 -8.75 -7.91
C VAL A 102 2.73 -9.70 -7.17
N ASP A 103 3.99 -9.31 -7.03
CA ASP A 103 4.95 -10.04 -6.21
C ASP A 103 4.97 -9.49 -4.78
N LEU A 104 4.89 -8.16 -4.63
CA LEU A 104 4.86 -7.48 -3.35
C LEU A 104 3.69 -6.49 -3.29
N LEU A 105 2.83 -6.62 -2.30
CA LEU A 105 1.89 -5.57 -1.88
C LEU A 105 2.55 -4.76 -0.76
N LEU A 106 2.58 -3.44 -0.89
CA LEU A 106 3.14 -2.51 0.09
C LEU A 106 2.06 -1.52 0.56
N THR A 107 1.71 -1.57 1.85
CA THR A 107 0.67 -0.71 2.44
C THR A 107 1.11 -0.15 3.78
N SER A 108 0.57 1.01 4.16
CA SER A 108 0.78 1.55 5.50
C SER A 108 -0.01 0.79 6.57
N GLU A 109 -1.21 0.32 6.22
CA GLU A 109 -2.13 -0.37 7.13
C GLU A 109 -2.09 -1.89 6.95
N TRP A 110 -2.58 -2.60 7.97
CA TRP A 110 -2.78 -4.04 7.99
C TRP A 110 -4.11 -4.42 7.33
N PRO A 111 -4.26 -5.65 6.82
CA PRO A 111 -5.59 -6.16 6.51
C PRO A 111 -6.36 -6.35 7.83
N ASP A 112 -7.64 -5.97 7.87
CA ASP A 112 -8.52 -6.21 9.03
C ASP A 112 -8.79 -7.70 9.28
N ARG A 113 -8.60 -8.53 8.25
CA ARG A 113 -8.80 -9.97 8.31
C ARG A 113 -7.67 -10.72 7.61
N PHE A 114 -7.35 -11.89 8.12
CA PHE A 114 -6.41 -12.81 7.49
C PHE A 114 -6.95 -14.24 7.50
N TRP A 115 -6.50 -15.05 6.56
CA TRP A 115 -6.79 -16.48 6.57
C TRP A 115 -5.88 -17.21 7.56
N SER A 116 -6.47 -17.84 8.58
CA SER A 116 -5.76 -18.63 9.57
C SER A 116 -5.71 -20.10 9.15
N THR A 117 -4.51 -20.67 9.01
CA THR A 117 -4.34 -22.10 8.75
C THR A 117 -4.66 -22.96 9.97
N THR A 118 -4.52 -22.41 11.17
CA THR A 118 -4.81 -23.13 12.41
C THR A 118 -6.30 -23.35 12.59
N SER A 119 -7.13 -22.36 12.26
CA SER A 119 -8.59 -22.45 12.41
C SER A 119 -9.34 -22.74 11.10
N GLY A 120 -8.67 -22.67 9.95
CA GLY A 120 -9.28 -22.91 8.64
C GLY A 120 -10.34 -21.88 8.26
N LYS A 121 -10.25 -20.65 8.76
CA LYS A 121 -11.20 -19.57 8.47
C LYS A 121 -10.56 -18.19 8.47
N LEU A 122 -11.32 -17.18 8.05
CA LEU A 122 -10.95 -15.78 8.21
C LEU A 122 -11.01 -15.39 9.69
N GLU A 123 -9.91 -14.86 10.19
CA GLU A 123 -9.79 -14.29 11.53
C GLU A 123 -9.50 -12.79 11.46
N LYS A 124 -9.78 -12.08 12.55
CA LYS A 124 -9.45 -10.66 12.68
C LYS A 124 -7.94 -10.48 12.77
N SER A 125 -7.43 -9.39 12.22
CA SER A 125 -6.04 -8.98 12.39
C SER A 125 -5.67 -8.92 13.87
N PRO A 126 -4.43 -9.31 14.25
CA PRO A 126 -3.98 -9.25 15.63
C PRO A 126 -3.63 -7.83 16.10
N VAL A 127 -3.74 -6.83 15.22
CA VAL A 127 -3.45 -5.42 15.52
C VAL A 127 -4.73 -4.67 15.88
N ASP A 128 -4.59 -3.54 16.57
CA ASP A 128 -5.70 -2.64 16.86
C ASP A 128 -6.41 -2.21 15.57
N ALA A 129 -7.73 -2.05 15.63
CA ALA A 129 -8.56 -1.68 14.48
C ALA A 129 -8.09 -0.37 13.80
N ARG A 130 -7.50 0.57 14.55
CA ARG A 130 -6.96 1.82 13.99
C ARG A 130 -5.79 1.64 13.03
N TYR A 131 -5.17 0.46 13.01
CA TYR A 131 -4.06 0.12 12.12
C TYR A 131 -4.47 -0.83 11.00
N ALA A 132 -5.74 -1.24 10.97
CA ALA A 132 -6.22 -2.27 10.08
C ALA A 132 -7.34 -1.73 9.18
N SER A 133 -7.39 -2.23 7.95
CA SER A 133 -8.30 -1.74 6.92
C SER A 133 -8.99 -2.89 6.18
N PRO A 134 -10.33 -2.85 6.05
CA PRO A 134 -11.04 -3.80 5.19
C PRO A 134 -10.69 -3.63 3.71
N ALA A 135 -10.30 -2.43 3.29
CA ALA A 135 -9.84 -2.18 1.92
C ALA A 135 -8.48 -2.86 1.64
N VAL A 136 -7.61 -2.94 2.65
CA VAL A 136 -6.34 -3.68 2.54
C VAL A 136 -6.59 -5.19 2.50
N THR A 137 -7.57 -5.70 3.26
CA THR A 137 -8.05 -7.08 3.12
C THR A 137 -8.51 -7.35 1.69
N GLU A 138 -9.38 -6.50 1.14
CA GLU A 138 -9.85 -6.61 -0.24
C GLU A 138 -8.69 -6.67 -1.25
N LEU A 139 -7.71 -5.75 -1.16
CA LEU A 139 -6.52 -5.78 -2.02
C LEU A 139 -5.71 -7.07 -1.85
N PHE A 140 -5.49 -7.51 -0.61
CA PHE A 140 -4.70 -8.69 -0.33
C PHE A 140 -5.32 -9.94 -0.98
N PHE A 141 -6.64 -10.14 -0.78
CA PHE A 141 -7.32 -11.33 -1.28
C PHE A 141 -7.49 -11.32 -2.81
N ASP A 142 -7.70 -10.15 -3.41
CA ASP A 142 -7.89 -10.03 -4.86
C ASP A 142 -6.57 -10.12 -5.64
N LEU A 143 -5.51 -9.47 -5.14
CA LEU A 143 -4.23 -9.41 -5.84
C LEU A 143 -3.38 -10.67 -5.65
N LYS A 144 -3.65 -11.44 -4.59
CA LYS A 144 -2.89 -12.64 -4.20
C LYS A 144 -1.37 -12.42 -4.27
N PRO A 145 -0.85 -11.36 -3.61
CA PRO A 145 0.56 -11.05 -3.70
C PRO A 145 1.39 -12.15 -3.04
N ARG A 146 2.59 -12.43 -3.56
CA ARG A 146 3.51 -13.39 -2.92
C ARG A 146 3.94 -12.93 -1.53
N TYR A 147 4.10 -11.61 -1.37
CA TYR A 147 4.46 -10.95 -0.12
C TYR A 147 3.57 -9.74 0.12
N HIS A 148 3.25 -9.48 1.39
CA HIS A 148 2.62 -8.25 1.82
C HIS A 148 3.46 -7.61 2.92
N ALA A 149 4.03 -6.45 2.63
CA ALA A 149 4.68 -5.59 3.61
C ALA A 149 3.67 -4.55 4.09
N CYS A 150 3.29 -4.64 5.36
CA CYS A 150 2.44 -3.67 6.06
C CYS A 150 3.13 -3.19 7.34
N ALA A 151 2.79 -1.99 7.80
CA ALA A 151 3.45 -1.34 8.93
C ALA A 151 2.43 -0.64 9.85
N GLY A 152 2.84 0.42 10.58
CA GLY A 152 1.94 1.24 11.40
C GLY A 152 1.65 0.72 12.80
N ALA A 153 1.54 -0.60 13.00
CA ALA A 153 1.15 -1.19 14.29
C ALA A 153 2.31 -1.51 15.26
N GLY A 154 3.57 -1.31 14.86
CA GLY A 154 4.74 -1.73 15.67
C GLY A 154 4.89 -3.26 15.82
N VAL A 155 4.15 -4.03 15.04
CA VAL A 155 4.18 -5.51 15.02
C VAL A 155 4.86 -5.97 13.74
N TYR A 156 5.60 -7.07 13.80
CA TYR A 156 6.21 -7.70 12.62
C TYR A 156 5.52 -9.02 12.31
N ARG A 157 5.00 -9.17 11.08
CA ARG A 157 4.46 -10.43 10.58
C ARG A 157 4.83 -10.62 9.12
N TYR A 158 5.68 -11.60 8.86
CA TYR A 158 6.11 -11.97 7.51
C TYR A 158 5.29 -13.18 7.02
N ARG A 159 4.70 -13.08 5.83
CA ARG A 159 3.93 -14.17 5.18
C ARG A 159 4.69 -14.64 3.95
N LYS A 160 4.92 -15.96 3.83
CA LYS A 160 5.85 -16.53 2.82
C LYS A 160 5.21 -17.52 1.82
N ALA A 161 3.96 -17.97 1.98
CA ALA A 161 3.47 -19.12 1.20
C ALA A 161 1.93 -19.30 1.16
N PRO A 162 1.45 -20.13 0.21
CA PRO A 162 0.08 -20.59 0.04
C PRO A 162 -0.70 -21.02 1.26
N GLN A 163 -1.92 -20.50 1.44
CA GLN A 163 -2.82 -20.91 2.53
C GLN A 163 -4.31 -20.76 2.18
N GLY A 164 -5.08 -21.84 2.39
CA GLY A 164 -6.54 -21.81 2.35
C GLY A 164 -7.16 -22.05 0.97
N PRO A 165 -8.51 -22.09 0.87
CA PRO A 165 -9.25 -22.48 -0.33
C PRO A 165 -9.12 -21.50 -1.49
N TYR A 166 -8.48 -20.35 -1.27
CA TYR A 166 -8.30 -19.30 -2.25
C TYR A 166 -7.04 -19.45 -3.11
N ASN A 167 -6.24 -20.51 -2.91
CA ASN A 167 -4.98 -20.76 -3.63
C ASN A 167 -4.08 -19.51 -3.65
N PHE A 168 -3.88 -18.90 -2.48
CA PHE A 168 -2.67 -18.09 -2.25
C PHE A 168 -1.44 -18.96 -2.40
#